data_AF-A0A9E3HEY9-F1
#
_entry.id   AF-A0A9E3HEY9-F1
#
_cell.length_a   1.000
_cell.length_b   1.000
_cell.length_c   1.000
_cell.angle_alpha   90.00
_cell.angle_beta   90.00
_cell.angle_gamma   90.00
#
_symmetry.space_group_name_H-M   'P 1'
#
loop_
_entity.id
_entity.type
_entity.pdbx_description
1 polymer ?
#
loop_
_entity_poly.entity_id
_entity_poly.type
_entity_poly.pdbx_seq_one_letter_code
_entity_poly.pdbx_strand_id
1 'polypeptide(L)'
;MLLTISTTHQPATELGYLLHKHPDICQSFTFPFGQAHVFYPEADIQRCTAALLLEINPVKLAQRRGSSTEQYLSDRPYVASSFLSVAIAQVFNTTLTTPSQERLKLAQTPIPLVARLSVVPCRDGEGLLRQLFEPLGYSVSTTGHLLDEKFPEWGQSHYYTVELHHTLTLADLLSHIYVLIPVFDDDKYYWMNDEEVEKLLRHGESWLNTHPARKQIIKGYLKR
;
A
#
# COMPACT_ATOMS: atom_id res chain seq x y z
N MET A 1 8.91 -0.12 -6.34
CA MET A 1 7.49 0.34 -6.24
C MET A 1 7.36 1.44 -5.19
N LEU A 2 6.43 2.41 -5.35
CA LEU A 2 6.32 3.60 -4.49
C LEU A 2 4.88 3.84 -4.00
N LEU A 3 4.73 4.00 -2.68
CA LEU A 3 3.56 4.55 -2.00
C LEU A 3 3.94 5.93 -1.45
N THR A 4 3.12 6.95 -1.69
CA THR A 4 3.25 8.26 -1.01
C THR A 4 1.99 8.59 -0.24
N ILE A 5 2.13 9.20 0.93
CA ILE A 5 1.01 9.71 1.75
C ILE A 5 1.27 11.19 1.98
N SER A 6 0.35 12.03 1.50
CA SER A 6 0.39 13.49 1.68
C SER A 6 -0.70 13.95 2.63
N THR A 7 -0.45 15.03 3.35
CA THR A 7 -1.47 15.77 4.11
C THR A 7 -1.27 17.28 3.98
N THR A 8 -2.36 18.01 4.13
CA THR A 8 -2.39 19.47 4.28
C THR A 8 -2.96 19.90 5.64
N HIS A 9 -3.04 18.96 6.60
CA HIS A 9 -3.29 19.30 8.01
C HIS A 9 -2.27 20.32 8.49
N GLN A 10 -2.60 21.16 9.46
CA GLN A 10 -1.67 22.18 9.96
C GLN A 10 -1.34 21.97 11.44
N PRO A 11 -0.05 21.82 11.80
CA PRO A 11 1.10 21.75 10.90
C PRO A 11 1.20 20.42 10.14
N ALA A 12 1.56 20.44 8.85
CA ALA A 12 1.58 19.21 8.04
C ALA A 12 2.73 18.28 8.44
N THR A 13 3.81 18.84 8.99
CA THR A 13 4.96 18.11 9.55
C THR A 13 4.59 17.14 10.67
N GLU A 14 3.40 17.29 11.27
CA GLU A 14 2.83 16.32 12.21
C GLU A 14 2.69 14.91 11.62
N LEU A 15 2.62 14.78 10.30
CA LEU A 15 2.67 13.48 9.61
C LEU A 15 3.88 12.64 10.03
N GLY A 16 5.03 13.28 10.28
CA GLY A 16 6.25 12.63 10.76
C GLY A 16 6.06 11.91 12.09
N TYR A 17 5.35 12.55 13.01
CA TYR A 17 5.03 12.00 14.31
C TYR A 17 3.99 10.90 14.21
N LEU A 18 2.95 11.09 13.40
CA LEU A 18 1.93 10.07 13.17
C LEU A 18 2.52 8.79 12.56
N LEU A 19 3.51 8.88 11.68
CA LEU A 19 4.23 7.74 11.09
C LEU A 19 5.37 7.20 11.96
N HIS A 20 5.73 7.90 13.04
CA HIS A 20 6.93 7.64 13.83
C HIS A 20 8.20 7.60 12.96
N LYS A 21 8.31 8.57 12.04
CA LYS A 21 9.43 8.72 11.09
C LYS A 21 9.79 10.19 10.96
N HIS A 22 11.01 10.53 11.36
CA HIS A 22 11.48 11.90 11.33
C HIS A 22 11.70 12.37 9.87
N PRO A 23 11.19 13.54 9.46
CA PRO A 23 11.32 14.02 8.07
C PRO A 23 12.76 14.12 7.55
N ASP A 24 13.69 14.57 8.40
CA ASP A 24 15.10 14.76 8.03
C ASP A 24 15.92 13.46 7.98
N ILE A 25 15.31 12.30 8.25
CA ILE A 25 16.02 11.02 8.31
C ILE A 25 15.45 10.06 7.26
N CYS A 26 16.25 9.76 6.23
CA CYS A 26 15.99 8.65 5.35
C CYS A 26 16.32 7.33 6.06
N GLN A 27 15.32 6.46 6.23
CA GLN A 27 15.46 5.18 6.93
C GLN A 27 15.31 4.02 5.95
N SER A 28 16.11 2.98 6.14
CA SER A 28 16.07 1.77 5.32
C SER A 28 15.81 0.54 6.18
N PHE A 29 14.97 -0.37 5.69
CA PHE A 29 14.53 -1.58 6.37
C PHE A 29 14.78 -2.78 5.49
N THR A 30 15.46 -3.79 6.02
CA THR A 30 15.81 -5.01 5.28
C THR A 30 14.71 -6.05 5.40
N PHE A 31 14.31 -6.61 4.26
CA PHE A 31 13.36 -7.70 4.13
C PHE A 31 14.01 -8.91 3.43
N PRO A 32 13.45 -10.13 3.58
CA PRO A 32 13.93 -11.29 2.84
C PRO A 32 13.90 -11.11 1.30
N PHE A 33 12.99 -10.27 0.80
CA PHE A 33 12.79 -10.00 -0.63
C PHE A 33 13.49 -8.72 -1.13
N GLY A 34 14.14 -7.93 -0.27
CA GLY A 34 14.73 -6.65 -0.68
C GLY A 34 14.84 -5.64 0.45
N GLN A 35 14.67 -4.36 0.13
CA GLN A 35 14.68 -3.26 1.08
C GLN A 35 13.41 -2.40 0.94
N ALA A 36 13.04 -1.72 2.01
CA ALA A 36 12.11 -0.61 1.95
C ALA A 36 12.76 0.65 2.53
N HIS A 37 12.53 1.78 1.88
CA HIS A 37 13.07 3.09 2.28
C HIS A 37 11.92 4.03 2.62
N VAL A 38 12.05 4.73 3.74
CA VAL A 38 11.15 5.82 4.12
C VAL A 38 11.90 7.13 4.08
N PHE A 39 11.33 8.11 3.39
CA PHE A 39 11.85 9.46 3.31
C PHE A 39 10.71 10.45 3.03
N TYR A 40 11.00 11.74 3.15
CA TYR A 40 10.03 12.81 2.95
C TYR A 40 10.48 13.69 1.79
N PRO A 41 9.91 13.51 0.58
CA PRO A 41 10.20 14.41 -0.54
C PRO A 41 9.77 15.86 -0.29
N GLU A 42 8.83 16.09 0.64
CA GLU A 42 8.30 17.40 0.98
C GLU A 42 7.87 17.38 2.46
N ALA A 43 8.35 18.35 3.25
CA ALA A 43 8.05 18.45 4.67
C ALA A 43 8.03 19.92 5.10
N ASP A 44 6.93 20.59 4.79
CA ASP A 44 6.68 21.97 5.20
C ASP A 44 5.41 22.07 6.08
N ILE A 45 5.14 23.27 6.57
CA ILE A 45 4.02 23.51 7.50
C ILE A 45 2.65 23.39 6.80
N GLN A 46 2.59 23.69 5.50
CA GLN A 46 1.37 23.67 4.69
C GLN A 46 1.09 22.30 4.07
N ARG A 47 2.15 21.57 3.69
CA ARG A 47 2.08 20.25 3.07
C ARG A 47 3.26 19.38 3.49
N CYS A 48 2.96 18.12 3.77
CA CYS A 48 3.95 17.12 4.10
C CYS A 48 3.61 15.84 3.36
N THR A 49 4.62 15.24 2.73
CA THR A 49 4.52 14.03 1.94
C THR A 49 5.56 13.02 2.43
N ALA A 50 5.10 11.88 2.94
CA ALA A 50 5.93 10.74 3.24
C ALA A 50 5.95 9.77 2.05
N ALA A 51 7.09 9.16 1.78
CA ALA A 51 7.28 8.16 0.74
C ALA A 51 7.76 6.83 1.35
N LEU A 52 7.15 5.72 0.94
CA LEU A 52 7.61 4.36 1.17
C LEU A 52 7.99 3.75 -0.19
N LEU A 53 9.29 3.60 -0.41
CA LEU A 53 9.87 3.03 -1.63
C LEU A 53 10.32 1.59 -1.36
N LEU A 54 9.80 0.64 -2.13
CA LEU A 54 10.22 -0.76 -2.10
C LEU A 54 11.21 -1.05 -3.23
N GLU A 55 12.39 -1.49 -2.82
CA GLU A 55 13.49 -1.96 -3.66
C GLU A 55 13.58 -3.49 -3.51
N ILE A 56 12.84 -4.21 -4.36
CA ILE A 56 12.81 -5.68 -4.35
C ILE A 56 13.99 -6.20 -5.17
N ASN A 57 14.67 -7.22 -4.66
CA ASN A 57 15.76 -7.88 -5.36
C ASN A 57 15.21 -9.05 -6.22
N PRO A 58 15.15 -8.92 -7.56
CA PRO A 58 14.56 -9.95 -8.42
C PRO A 58 15.31 -11.28 -8.38
N VAL A 59 16.63 -11.26 -8.15
CA VAL A 59 17.44 -12.48 -8.07
C VAL A 59 17.12 -13.27 -6.81
N LYS A 60 17.05 -12.60 -5.65
CA LYS A 60 16.62 -13.22 -4.39
C LYS A 60 15.18 -13.73 -4.47
N LEU A 61 14.33 -13.01 -5.20
CA LEU A 61 12.94 -13.39 -5.44
C LEU A 61 12.85 -14.70 -6.25
N ALA A 62 13.59 -14.79 -7.35
CA ALA A 62 13.59 -15.97 -8.22
C ALA A 62 14.15 -17.21 -7.50
N GLN A 63 15.26 -17.06 -6.76
CA GLN A 63 15.89 -18.18 -6.03
C GLN A 63 14.95 -18.91 -5.06
N ARG A 64 13.96 -18.21 -4.50
CA ARG A 64 12.96 -18.81 -3.60
C ARG A 64 11.88 -19.62 -4.31
N ARG A 65 11.62 -19.36 -5.60
CA ARG A 65 10.60 -20.06 -6.39
C ARG A 65 11.16 -21.23 -7.22
N GLY A 66 12.48 -21.36 -7.33
CA GLY A 66 13.16 -22.40 -8.11
C GLY A 66 14.02 -21.83 -9.24
N SER A 67 14.45 -22.67 -10.18
CA SER A 67 15.39 -22.30 -11.24
C SER A 67 14.74 -22.28 -12.63
N SER A 68 13.51 -21.76 -12.77
CA SER A 68 12.91 -21.53 -14.10
C SER A 68 13.12 -20.07 -14.54
N THR A 69 13.45 -19.87 -15.82
CA THR A 69 13.75 -18.55 -16.40
C THR A 69 12.57 -17.57 -16.27
N GLU A 70 11.34 -18.07 -16.29
CA GLU A 70 10.10 -17.30 -16.10
C GLU A 70 10.05 -16.57 -14.75
N GLN A 71 10.75 -17.06 -13.73
CA GLN A 71 10.76 -16.45 -12.40
C GLN A 71 11.65 -15.20 -12.32
N TYR A 72 12.58 -15.03 -13.25
CA TYR A 72 13.42 -13.84 -13.37
C TYR A 72 12.74 -12.73 -14.18
N LEU A 73 11.74 -13.07 -15.00
CA LEU A 73 10.95 -12.15 -15.80
C LEU A 73 9.60 -11.93 -15.14
N SER A 74 9.60 -11.08 -14.12
CA SER A 74 8.41 -10.82 -13.31
C SER A 74 8.26 -9.32 -13.04
N ASP A 75 7.01 -8.86 -13.05
CA ASP A 75 6.60 -7.50 -12.70
C ASP A 75 6.72 -7.22 -11.18
N ARG A 76 6.81 -8.28 -10.38
CA ARG A 76 6.80 -8.27 -8.91
C ARG A 76 7.69 -7.21 -8.26
N PRO A 77 8.90 -6.92 -8.74
CA PRO A 77 9.73 -5.87 -8.14
C PRO A 77 9.17 -4.46 -8.29
N TYR A 78 8.26 -4.26 -9.24
CA TYR A 78 7.82 -2.96 -9.73
C TYR A 78 6.37 -2.64 -9.34
N VAL A 79 5.57 -3.65 -8.96
CA VAL A 79 4.14 -3.51 -8.67
C VAL A 79 3.83 -3.39 -7.17
N ALA A 80 2.72 -2.74 -6.85
CA ALA A 80 2.15 -2.59 -5.52
C ALA A 80 1.38 -3.86 -5.15
N SER A 81 2.14 -4.90 -4.81
CA SER A 81 1.61 -6.21 -4.45
C SER A 81 1.60 -6.42 -2.92
N SER A 82 1.41 -7.67 -2.47
CA SER A 82 1.45 -8.02 -1.05
C SER A 82 2.73 -7.61 -0.31
N PHE A 83 3.86 -7.44 -1.01
CA PHE A 83 5.09 -6.90 -0.44
C PHE A 83 4.90 -5.50 0.15
N LEU A 84 4.02 -4.68 -0.45
CA LEU A 84 3.66 -3.38 0.10
C LEU A 84 3.01 -3.54 1.47
N SER A 85 2.07 -4.47 1.60
CA SER A 85 1.36 -4.71 2.85
C SER A 85 2.34 -5.17 3.94
N VAL A 86 3.23 -6.10 3.63
CA VAL A 86 4.28 -6.55 4.58
C VAL A 86 5.16 -5.37 5.01
N ALA A 87 5.57 -4.52 4.07
CA ALA A 87 6.38 -3.35 4.38
C ALA A 87 5.64 -2.34 5.26
N ILE A 88 4.37 -2.05 4.97
CA ILE A 88 3.53 -1.17 5.80
C ILE A 88 3.43 -1.72 7.23
N ALA A 89 3.12 -3.01 7.38
CA ALA A 89 2.96 -3.64 8.69
C ALA A 89 4.24 -3.62 9.53
N GLN A 90 5.41 -3.70 8.91
CA GLN A 90 6.69 -3.68 9.62
C GLN A 90 7.21 -2.27 9.88
N VAL A 91 7.11 -1.37 8.88
CA VAL A 91 7.68 -0.01 8.94
C VAL A 91 6.79 0.95 9.73
N PHE A 92 5.48 0.82 9.59
CA PHE A 92 4.46 1.65 10.24
C PHE A 92 3.67 0.89 11.30
N ASN A 93 4.26 -0.17 11.87
CA ASN A 93 3.62 -1.03 12.88
C ASN A 93 3.06 -0.22 14.06
N THR A 94 3.86 0.72 14.57
CA THR A 94 3.47 1.56 15.72
C THR A 94 2.21 2.33 15.40
N THR A 95 2.12 2.97 14.23
CA THR A 95 0.92 3.69 13.81
C THR A 95 -0.31 2.78 13.70
N LEU A 96 -0.14 1.53 13.27
CA LEU A 96 -1.22 0.55 13.14
C LEU A 96 -1.69 -0.06 14.47
N THR A 97 -0.82 -0.14 15.48
CA THR A 97 -1.09 -0.90 16.72
C THR A 97 -1.24 -0.02 17.96
N THR A 98 -0.54 1.12 18.02
CA THR A 98 -0.48 1.96 19.21
C THR A 98 -0.35 3.43 18.81
N PRO A 99 -1.38 4.26 19.02
CA PRO A 99 -1.23 5.70 18.82
C PRO A 99 -0.15 6.26 19.76
N SER A 100 0.67 7.20 19.29
CA SER A 100 1.72 7.82 20.11
C SER A 100 1.11 8.41 21.39
N GLN A 101 1.71 8.13 22.55
CA GLN A 101 1.16 8.62 23.83
C GLN A 101 1.22 10.15 23.91
N GLU A 102 2.26 10.77 23.35
CA GLU A 102 2.45 12.22 23.36
C GLU A 102 1.42 12.97 22.51
N ARG A 103 0.86 12.33 21.48
CA ARG A 103 -0.11 12.94 20.55
C ARG A 103 -1.33 12.05 20.25
N LEU A 104 -1.83 11.37 21.27
CA LEU A 104 -3.00 10.49 21.18
C LEU A 104 -4.20 11.18 20.52
N LYS A 105 -4.43 12.45 20.90
CA LYS A 105 -5.50 13.28 20.32
C LYS A 105 -5.35 13.43 18.81
N LEU A 106 -4.13 13.66 18.32
CA LEU A 106 -3.88 13.82 16.89
C LEU A 106 -4.01 12.50 16.14
N ALA A 107 -3.51 11.40 16.71
CA ALA A 107 -3.63 10.08 16.10
C ALA A 107 -5.09 9.63 15.92
N GLN A 108 -5.99 10.10 16.78
CA GLN A 108 -7.44 9.84 16.71
C GLN A 108 -8.21 10.90 15.90
N THR A 109 -7.54 11.95 15.42
CA THR A 109 -8.19 13.02 14.67
C THR A 109 -8.21 12.68 13.18
N PRO A 110 -9.37 12.71 12.52
CA PRO A 110 -9.43 12.66 11.07
C PRO A 110 -8.72 13.85 10.43
N ILE A 111 -7.77 13.58 9.53
CA ILE A 111 -7.02 14.61 8.81
C ILE A 111 -7.14 14.38 7.29
N PRO A 112 -7.06 15.44 6.47
CA PRO A 112 -7.10 15.30 5.02
C PRO A 112 -5.85 14.53 4.55
N LEU A 113 -6.06 13.39 3.91
CA LEU A 113 -5.01 12.49 3.45
C LEU A 113 -5.18 12.18 1.97
N VAL A 114 -4.04 12.15 1.27
CA VAL A 114 -3.93 11.69 -0.12
C VAL A 114 -2.89 10.59 -0.18
N ALA A 115 -3.34 9.35 -0.45
CA ALA A 115 -2.42 8.24 -0.70
C ALA A 115 -2.32 7.98 -2.20
N ARG A 116 -1.10 7.85 -2.71
CA ARG A 116 -0.84 7.53 -4.13
C ARG A 116 -0.02 6.25 -4.23
N LEU A 117 -0.56 5.29 -4.95
CA LEU A 117 0.08 4.02 -5.27
C LEU A 117 0.48 4.02 -6.75
N SER A 118 1.78 3.90 -7.02
CA SER A 118 2.29 4.15 -8.38
C SER A 118 1.85 3.10 -9.40
N VAL A 119 1.82 1.82 -9.02
CA VAL A 119 1.57 0.70 -9.95
C VAL A 119 0.76 -0.38 -9.24
N VAL A 120 -0.56 -0.35 -9.28
CA VAL A 120 -1.43 -1.40 -8.72
C VAL A 120 -1.84 -2.36 -9.85
N PRO A 121 -1.54 -3.67 -9.73
CA PRO A 121 -1.99 -4.65 -10.73
C PRO A 121 -3.49 -4.89 -10.55
N CYS A 122 -4.33 -4.56 -11.53
CA CYS A 122 -5.77 -4.78 -11.47
C CYS A 122 -6.28 -5.41 -12.76
N ARG A 123 -6.26 -6.75 -12.82
CA ARG A 123 -6.68 -7.53 -14.00
C ARG A 123 -8.16 -7.36 -14.32
N ASP A 124 -9.00 -7.21 -13.30
CA ASP A 124 -10.44 -7.00 -13.42
C ASP A 124 -10.82 -5.54 -13.76
N GLY A 125 -9.83 -4.69 -14.02
CA GLY A 125 -10.01 -3.29 -14.39
C GLY A 125 -10.26 -2.35 -13.20
N GLU A 126 -10.33 -1.04 -13.47
CA GLU A 126 -10.45 -0.03 -12.41
C GLU A 126 -11.75 -0.10 -11.58
N GLY A 127 -12.80 -0.76 -12.11
CA GLY A 127 -14.06 -0.94 -11.40
C GLY A 127 -13.90 -1.64 -10.05
N LEU A 128 -12.96 -2.59 -9.94
CA LEU A 128 -12.65 -3.26 -8.69
C LEU A 128 -12.01 -2.31 -7.66
N LEU A 129 -11.12 -1.42 -8.09
CA LEU A 129 -10.50 -0.42 -7.22
C LEU A 129 -11.58 0.46 -6.58
N ARG A 130 -12.51 0.95 -7.39
CA ARG A 130 -13.65 1.76 -6.93
C ARG A 130 -14.52 0.97 -5.95
N GLN A 131 -14.90 -0.25 -6.30
CA GLN A 131 -15.74 -1.11 -5.46
C GLN A 131 -15.12 -1.42 -4.09
N LEU A 132 -13.79 -1.44 -3.97
CA LEU A 132 -13.10 -1.72 -2.71
C LEU A 132 -12.83 -0.47 -1.87
N PHE A 133 -12.58 0.68 -2.48
CA PHE A 133 -12.23 1.90 -1.74
C PHE A 133 -13.40 2.89 -1.58
N GLU A 134 -14.26 3.08 -2.58
CA GLU A 134 -15.36 4.06 -2.47
C GLU A 134 -16.33 3.79 -1.31
N PRO A 135 -16.69 2.53 -0.95
CA PRO A 135 -17.55 2.27 0.22
C PRO A 135 -16.92 2.65 1.57
N LEU A 136 -15.60 2.83 1.62
CA LEU A 136 -14.88 3.31 2.81
C LEU A 136 -14.85 4.85 2.88
N GLY A 137 -15.45 5.55 1.91
CA GLY A 137 -15.52 7.02 1.88
C GLY A 137 -14.43 7.70 1.05
N TYR A 138 -13.61 6.94 0.33
CA TYR A 138 -12.57 7.50 -0.54
C TYR A 138 -13.14 8.09 -1.82
N SER A 139 -12.60 9.22 -2.25
CA SER A 139 -12.60 9.60 -3.66
C SER A 139 -11.42 8.92 -4.36
N VAL A 140 -11.72 8.12 -5.37
CA VAL A 140 -10.74 7.28 -6.07
C VAL A 140 -10.49 7.82 -7.48
N SER A 141 -9.24 8.14 -7.77
CA SER A 141 -8.76 8.50 -9.10
C SER A 141 -7.78 7.44 -9.60
N THR A 142 -7.95 7.04 -10.86
CA THR A 142 -7.17 5.99 -11.50
C THR A 142 -6.58 6.50 -12.80
N THR A 143 -5.33 6.12 -13.07
CA THR A 143 -4.66 6.36 -14.35
C THR A 143 -4.10 5.05 -14.85
N GLY A 144 -4.70 4.52 -15.91
CA GLY A 144 -4.21 3.31 -16.59
C GLY A 144 -2.96 3.62 -17.43
N HIS A 145 -2.11 2.61 -17.60
CA HIS A 145 -0.87 2.72 -18.37
C HIS A 145 -0.93 1.85 -19.63
N LEU A 146 -0.38 2.32 -20.74
CA LEU A 146 -0.17 1.49 -21.94
C LEU A 146 0.84 0.37 -21.65
N LEU A 147 0.75 -0.73 -22.40
CA LEU A 147 1.78 -1.77 -22.35
C LEU A 147 3.14 -1.23 -22.83
N ASP A 148 3.14 -0.44 -23.90
CA ASP A 148 4.30 0.25 -24.42
C ASP A 148 3.87 1.53 -25.14
N GLU A 149 4.47 2.68 -24.79
CA GLU A 149 4.18 3.97 -25.43
C GLU A 149 4.61 4.01 -26.90
N LYS A 150 5.59 3.19 -27.30
CA LYS A 150 6.08 3.08 -28.68
C LYS A 150 5.22 2.17 -29.55
N PHE A 151 4.42 1.29 -28.93
CA PHE A 151 3.50 0.38 -29.61
C PHE A 151 2.09 0.49 -29.03
N PRO A 152 1.38 1.63 -29.21
CA PRO A 152 0.05 1.84 -28.64
C PRO A 152 -0.99 0.81 -29.10
N GLU A 153 -0.78 0.16 -30.24
CA GLU A 153 -1.63 -0.90 -30.77
C GLU A 153 -1.67 -2.16 -29.88
N TRP A 154 -0.71 -2.33 -28.97
CA TRP A 154 -0.75 -3.40 -27.96
C TRP A 154 -1.80 -3.14 -26.88
N GLY A 155 -2.27 -1.89 -26.77
CA GLY A 155 -3.36 -1.51 -25.89
C GLY A 155 -2.95 -1.22 -24.44
N GLN A 156 -3.95 -1.21 -23.57
CA GLN A 156 -3.78 -0.90 -22.15
C GLN A 156 -3.19 -2.08 -21.38
N SER A 157 -2.30 -1.78 -20.45
CA SER A 157 -1.84 -2.74 -19.45
C SER A 157 -2.92 -2.97 -18.38
N HIS A 158 -2.65 -3.90 -17.48
CA HIS A 158 -3.47 -4.12 -16.28
C HIS A 158 -3.00 -3.31 -15.08
N TYR A 159 -2.09 -2.34 -15.27
CA TYR A 159 -1.53 -1.55 -14.18
C TYR A 159 -2.14 -0.16 -14.12
N TYR A 160 -2.39 0.30 -12.89
CA TYR A 160 -2.98 1.59 -12.62
C TYR A 160 -2.14 2.35 -11.59
N THR A 161 -1.93 3.65 -11.82
CA THR A 161 -1.66 4.55 -10.71
C THR A 161 -2.97 4.91 -10.04
N VAL A 162 -3.02 4.79 -8.71
CA VAL A 162 -4.22 4.98 -7.92
C VAL A 162 -3.98 6.09 -6.91
N GLU A 163 -4.89 7.05 -6.85
CA GLU A 163 -4.88 8.13 -5.88
C GLU A 163 -6.16 8.09 -5.05
N LEU A 164 -6.00 8.04 -3.73
CA LEU A 164 -7.06 7.89 -2.74
C LEU A 164 -7.11 9.15 -1.88
N HIS A 165 -8.22 9.88 -1.95
CA HIS A 165 -8.45 11.10 -1.17
C HIS A 165 -9.52 10.85 -0.12
N HIS A 166 -9.22 11.12 1.15
CA HIS A 166 -10.21 11.04 2.22
C HIS A 166 -9.75 11.80 3.48
N THR A 167 -10.69 12.11 4.36
CA THR A 167 -10.43 12.69 5.69
C THR A 167 -10.73 11.63 6.74
N LEU A 168 -9.68 11.01 7.26
CA LEU A 168 -9.74 9.89 8.21
C LEU A 168 -8.48 9.85 9.06
N THR A 169 -8.41 8.93 10.02
CA THR A 169 -7.19 8.73 10.79
C THR A 169 -6.12 8.07 9.92
N LEU A 170 -4.84 8.38 10.19
CA LEU A 170 -3.74 7.75 9.45
C LEU A 170 -3.70 6.23 9.65
N ALA A 171 -4.09 5.75 10.84
CA ALA A 171 -4.17 4.32 11.13
C ALA A 171 -5.21 3.63 10.24
N ASP A 172 -6.39 4.24 10.05
CA ASP A 172 -7.43 3.70 9.17
C ASP A 172 -6.96 3.70 7.71
N LEU A 173 -6.31 4.77 7.23
CA LEU A 173 -5.74 4.80 5.88
C LEU A 173 -4.76 3.65 5.65
N LEU A 174 -3.81 3.48 6.57
CA LEU A 174 -2.82 2.41 6.49
C LEU A 174 -3.47 1.03 6.58
N SER A 175 -4.46 0.85 7.46
CA SER A 175 -5.22 -0.41 7.56
C SER A 175 -5.97 -0.74 6.26
N HIS A 176 -6.67 0.24 5.67
CA HIS A 176 -7.38 0.08 4.40
C HIS A 176 -6.42 -0.38 3.29
N ILE A 177 -5.29 0.33 3.10
CA ILE A 177 -4.30 -0.04 2.08
C ILE A 177 -3.68 -1.42 2.40
N TYR A 178 -3.30 -1.64 3.66
CA TYR A 178 -2.69 -2.87 4.12
C TYR A 178 -3.56 -4.09 3.79
N VAL A 179 -4.87 -4.01 4.02
CA VAL A 179 -5.81 -5.11 3.80
C VAL A 179 -6.30 -5.22 2.35
N LEU A 180 -6.43 -4.12 1.61
CA LEU A 180 -7.00 -4.17 0.27
C LEU A 180 -5.97 -4.47 -0.82
N ILE A 181 -4.71 -4.05 -0.66
CA ILE A 181 -3.68 -4.27 -1.69
C ILE A 181 -3.46 -5.75 -2.06
N PRO A 182 -3.41 -6.71 -1.11
CA PRO A 182 -3.21 -8.11 -1.47
C PRO A 182 -4.41 -8.75 -2.19
N VAL A 183 -5.60 -8.11 -2.17
CA VAL A 183 -6.76 -8.59 -2.95
C VAL A 183 -6.46 -8.53 -4.44
N PHE A 184 -5.63 -7.58 -4.86
CA PHE A 184 -5.19 -7.37 -6.24
C PHE A 184 -4.01 -8.27 -6.66
N ASP A 185 -3.42 -9.01 -5.72
CA ASP A 185 -2.25 -9.83 -5.94
C ASP A 185 -2.61 -11.33 -6.04
N ASP A 186 -2.68 -11.86 -7.26
CA ASP A 186 -3.02 -13.26 -7.51
C ASP A 186 -1.98 -14.25 -6.94
N ASP A 187 -0.72 -13.85 -6.85
CA ASP A 187 0.41 -14.73 -6.55
C ASP A 187 0.87 -14.63 -5.08
N LYS A 188 0.10 -13.98 -4.21
CA LYS A 188 0.50 -13.64 -2.83
C LYS A 188 0.85 -14.85 -1.94
N TYR A 189 0.27 -16.02 -2.20
CA TYR A 189 0.47 -17.26 -1.41
C TYR A 189 1.90 -17.79 -1.41
N TYR A 190 2.73 -17.36 -2.34
CA TYR A 190 4.14 -17.73 -2.36
C TYR A 190 4.98 -16.94 -1.34
N TRP A 191 4.43 -15.85 -0.82
CA TRP A 191 5.16 -14.86 -0.03
C TRP A 191 4.50 -14.53 1.30
N MET A 192 3.22 -14.85 1.43
CA MET A 192 2.46 -14.74 2.66
C MET A 192 2.10 -16.13 3.17
N ASN A 193 2.40 -16.40 4.43
CA ASN A 193 1.88 -17.60 5.10
C ASN A 193 0.47 -17.34 5.69
N ASP A 194 -0.22 -18.40 6.09
CA ASP A 194 -1.59 -18.29 6.63
C ASP A 194 -1.66 -17.43 7.90
N GLU A 195 -0.60 -17.41 8.71
CA GLU A 195 -0.51 -16.54 9.90
C GLU A 195 -0.42 -15.05 9.54
N GLU A 196 0.31 -14.69 8.48
CA GLU A 196 0.42 -13.31 7.99
C GLU A 196 -0.90 -12.85 7.39
N VAL A 197 -1.62 -13.74 6.71
CA VAL A 197 -2.99 -13.47 6.23
C VAL A 197 -3.94 -13.24 7.41
N GLU A 198 -3.90 -14.08 8.44
CA GLU A 198 -4.77 -13.93 9.61
C GLU A 198 -4.46 -12.62 10.37
N LYS A 199 -3.17 -12.34 10.62
CA LYS A 199 -2.73 -11.07 11.24
C LYS A 199 -3.21 -9.89 10.42
N LEU A 200 -3.15 -9.99 9.11
CA LEU A 200 -3.60 -8.94 8.23
C LEU A 200 -5.11 -8.69 8.37
N LEU A 201 -5.92 -9.75 8.37
CA LEU A 201 -7.37 -9.63 8.50
C LEU A 201 -7.79 -9.05 9.86
N ARG A 202 -7.02 -9.28 10.93
CA ARG A 202 -7.26 -8.65 12.25
C ARG A 202 -7.22 -7.12 12.19
N HIS A 203 -6.32 -6.54 11.38
CA HIS A 203 -6.29 -5.09 11.18
C HIS A 203 -7.52 -4.55 10.44
N GLY A 204 -8.26 -5.42 9.75
CA GLY A 204 -9.50 -5.08 9.07
C GLY A 204 -10.77 -5.23 9.91
N GLU A 205 -10.73 -5.84 11.10
CA GLU A 205 -11.95 -6.23 11.84
C GLU A 205 -12.92 -5.07 12.13
N SER A 206 -12.40 -3.86 12.32
CA SER A 206 -13.20 -2.66 12.63
C SER A 206 -14.11 -2.22 11.48
N TRP A 207 -13.74 -2.48 10.23
CA TRP A 207 -14.46 -1.99 9.03
C TRP A 207 -14.82 -3.10 8.03
N LEU A 208 -14.05 -4.18 7.98
CA LEU A 208 -14.23 -5.26 7.01
C LEU A 208 -15.57 -5.98 7.20
N ASN A 209 -16.06 -6.04 8.44
CA ASN A 209 -17.35 -6.68 8.77
C ASN A 209 -18.56 -5.93 8.19
N THR A 210 -18.46 -4.62 8.02
CA THR A 210 -19.52 -3.77 7.44
C THR A 210 -19.29 -3.49 5.95
N HIS A 211 -18.13 -3.84 5.40
CA HIS A 211 -17.79 -3.59 4.01
C HIS A 211 -18.68 -4.39 3.04
N PRO A 212 -19.33 -3.76 2.04
CA PRO A 212 -20.25 -4.45 1.12
C PRO A 212 -19.55 -5.53 0.28
N ALA A 213 -18.28 -5.30 -0.08
CA ALA A 213 -17.47 -6.27 -0.82
C ALA A 213 -16.74 -7.30 0.08
N ARG A 214 -17.09 -7.46 1.36
CA ARG A 214 -16.41 -8.37 2.32
C ARG A 214 -16.17 -9.77 1.76
N LYS A 215 -17.19 -10.37 1.15
CA LYS A 215 -17.08 -11.72 0.56
C LYS A 215 -16.02 -11.78 -0.55
N GLN A 216 -15.93 -10.74 -1.36
CA GLN A 216 -14.94 -10.64 -2.44
C GLN A 216 -13.54 -10.41 -1.90
N ILE A 217 -13.38 -9.57 -0.87
CA ILE A 217 -12.11 -9.35 -0.17
C ILE A 217 -11.61 -10.69 0.39
N ILE A 218 -12.44 -11.39 1.18
CA ILE A 218 -12.09 -12.69 1.78
C ILE A 218 -11.75 -13.72 0.69
N LYS A 219 -12.54 -13.79 -0.39
CA LYS A 219 -12.24 -14.69 -1.52
C LYS A 219 -10.90 -14.34 -2.18
N GLY A 220 -10.55 -13.05 -2.23
CA GLY A 220 -9.24 -12.58 -2.64
C GLY A 220 -8.11 -13.21 -1.83
N TYR A 221 -8.33 -13.48 -0.53
CA TYR A 221 -7.37 -14.15 0.37
C TYR A 221 -7.40 -15.67 0.34
N LEU A 222 -8.33 -16.33 -0.36
CA LEU A 222 -8.33 -17.79 -0.49
C LEU A 222 -7.48 -18.28 -1.67
N LYS A 223 -6.63 -19.27 -1.41
CA LYS A 223 -5.78 -19.91 -2.41
C LYS A 223 -6.65 -20.39 -3.58
N ARG A 224 -6.36 -19.90 -4.78
CA ARG A 224 -6.95 -20.39 -6.03
C ARG A 224 -6.16 -21.60 -6.53
#